data_AF-F5T7G3-F1
#
_entry.id   AF-F5T7G3-F1
#
_cell.length_a   1.000
_cell.length_b   1.000
_cell.length_c   1.000
_cell.angle_alpha   90.00
_cell.angle_beta   90.00
_cell.angle_gamma   90.00
#
_symmetry.space_group_name_H-M   'P 1'
#
loop_
_entity.id
_entity.type
_entity.pdbx_description
1 polymer ?
#
loop_
_entity_poly.entity_id
_entity_poly.type
_entity_poly.pdbx_seq_one_letter_code
_entity_poly.pdbx_strand_id
1 'polypeptide(L)'
;MEGGRIRLQSEDGNLELEILEETVVSGINYILVTDAPEGEDGTCYVMKDISAPEDEEADYVFAEGDEAESVMDVFAKMLEGEDITIER
;
A
#
# COMPACT_ATOMS: atom_id res chain seq x y z
N MET A 1 6.29 -1.75 -15.45
CA MET A 1 4.94 -2.32 -15.21
C MET A 1 4.05 -1.11 -14.94
N GLU A 2 2.85 -1.04 -15.52
CA GLU A 2 1.91 0.05 -15.16
C GLU A 2 1.64 -0.08 -13.65
N GLY A 3 1.96 0.96 -12.88
CA GLY A 3 1.59 1.05 -11.47
C GLY A 3 0.09 0.83 -11.34
N GLY A 4 -0.31 -0.13 -10.51
CA GLY A 4 -1.72 -0.40 -10.26
C GLY A 4 -2.33 0.78 -9.52
N ARG A 5 -3.41 1.37 -10.04
CA ARG A 5 -4.21 2.35 -9.29
C ARG A 5 -5.38 1.65 -8.63
N ILE A 6 -5.58 1.92 -7.35
CA ILE A 6 -6.74 1.44 -6.61
C ILE A 6 -7.66 2.60 -6.28
N ARG A 7 -8.96 2.31 -6.25
CA ARG A 7 -9.99 3.24 -5.80
C ARG A 7 -10.59 2.70 -4.53
N LEU A 8 -10.30 3.36 -3.42
CA LEU A 8 -10.87 3.06 -2.12
C LEU A 8 -12.15 3.84 -1.97
N GLN A 9 -13.24 3.15 -1.67
CA GLN A 9 -14.50 3.79 -1.36
C GLN A 9 -14.61 4.00 0.15
N SER A 10 -14.44 5.25 0.58
CA SER A 10 -14.57 5.66 1.99
C SER A 10 -15.88 6.42 2.21
N GLU A 11 -16.30 6.59 3.47
CA GLU A 11 -17.50 7.37 3.81
C GLU A 11 -17.42 8.84 3.34
N ASP A 12 -16.21 9.39 3.21
CA ASP A 12 -15.95 10.77 2.75
C ASP A 12 -15.89 10.89 1.22
N GLY A 13 -15.81 9.78 0.48
CA GLY A 13 -15.72 9.75 -0.97
C GLY A 13 -14.79 8.67 -1.51
N ASN A 14 -14.58 8.68 -2.83
CA ASN A 14 -13.63 7.78 -3.50
C ASN A 14 -12.22 8.38 -3.38
N LEU A 15 -11.31 7.65 -2.77
CA LEU A 15 -9.89 7.96 -2.69
C LEU A 15 -9.17 7.15 -3.76
N GLU A 16 -8.52 7.82 -4.72
CA GLU A 16 -7.68 7.15 -5.71
C GLU A 16 -6.24 7.17 -5.20
N LEU A 17 -5.64 5.99 -5.03
CA LEU A 17 -4.26 5.83 -4.60
C LEU A 17 -3.48 5.02 -5.63
N GLU A 18 -2.19 5.29 -5.72
CA GLU A 18 -1.27 4.54 -6.56
C GLU A 18 -0.53 3.49 -5.75
N ILE A 19 -0.52 2.24 -6.22
CA ILE A 19 0.27 1.17 -5.61
C ILE A 19 1.72 1.36 -6.03
N LEU A 20 2.57 1.58 -5.04
CA LEU A 20 4.01 1.64 -5.20
C LEU A 20 4.62 0.24 -5.20
N GLU A 21 4.19 -0.60 -4.26
CA GLU A 21 4.75 -1.95 -4.10
C GLU A 21 3.77 -2.88 -3.36
N GLU A 22 3.86 -4.19 -3.59
CA GLU A 22 3.08 -5.21 -2.89
C GLU A 22 3.95 -6.33 -2.33
N THR A 23 3.59 -6.87 -1.17
CA THR A 23 4.35 -7.95 -0.54
C THR A 23 3.50 -8.79 0.41
N VAL A 24 3.92 -10.04 0.63
CA VAL A 24 3.23 -10.96 1.55
C VAL A 24 4.06 -11.12 2.82
N VAL A 25 3.51 -10.66 3.95
CA VAL A 25 4.15 -10.76 5.27
C VAL A 25 3.29 -11.65 6.16
N SER A 26 3.90 -12.70 6.71
CA SER A 26 3.21 -13.70 7.56
C SER A 26 1.95 -14.32 6.92
N GLY A 27 1.90 -14.39 5.59
CA GLY A 27 0.77 -14.94 4.84
C GLY A 27 -0.40 -13.97 4.63
N ILE A 28 -0.25 -12.70 5.02
CA ILE A 28 -1.19 -11.61 4.72
C ILE A 28 -0.59 -10.76 3.60
N ASN A 29 -1.41 -10.40 2.62
CA ASN A 29 -0.98 -9.53 1.52
C ASN A 29 -1.04 -8.07 1.98
N TYR A 30 0.05 -7.33 1.79
CA TYR A 30 0.15 -5.91 2.08
C TYR A 30 0.51 -5.16 0.81
N ILE A 31 -0.03 -3.96 0.69
CA ILE A 31 0.28 -3.02 -0.37
C ILE A 31 0.74 -1.70 0.23
N LEU A 32 1.75 -1.11 -0.40
CA LEU A 32 2.18 0.26 -0.16
C LEU A 32 1.52 1.14 -1.21
N VAL A 33 0.78 2.14 -0.76
CA VAL A 33 0.05 3.06 -1.64
C VAL A 33 0.39 4.51 -1.32
N THR A 34 0.29 5.39 -2.31
CA THR A 34 0.52 6.82 -2.17
C THR A 34 -0.68 7.64 -2.62
N ASP A 35 -0.92 8.78 -1.96
CA ASP A 35 -1.90 9.79 -2.40
C ASP A 35 -1.34 10.77 -3.43
N ALA A 36 -0.02 10.78 -3.62
CA ALA A 36 0.61 11.58 -4.66
C ALA A 36 0.63 10.82 -6.00
N PRO A 37 0.54 11.54 -7.13
CA PRO A 37 0.77 10.96 -8.43
C PRO A 37 2.24 10.56 -8.62
N GLU A 38 2.49 9.69 -9.60
CA GLU A 38 3.83 9.20 -9.98
C GLU A 38 4.86 10.35 -10.05
N GLY A 39 5.91 10.24 -9.24
CA GLY A 39 7.05 11.19 -9.23
C GLY A 39 6.85 12.46 -8.39
N GLU A 40 5.78 12.56 -7.60
CA GLU A 40 5.60 13.61 -6.58
C GLU A 40 5.78 13.05 -5.16
N ASP A 41 6.23 13.92 -4.25
CA ASP A 41 6.36 13.58 -2.82
C ASP A 41 4.96 13.46 -2.19
N GLY A 42 4.58 12.24 -1.83
CA GLY A 42 3.27 11.91 -1.24
C GLY A 42 3.35 11.25 0.12
N THR A 43 2.19 11.04 0.73
CA THR A 43 2.09 10.23 1.94
C THR A 43 1.93 8.77 1.56
N CYS A 44 2.83 7.93 2.06
CA CYS A 44 2.74 6.49 1.88
C CYS A 44 1.87 5.87 2.98
N TYR A 45 0.95 4.98 2.58
CA TYR A 45 0.09 4.23 3.47
C TYR A 45 0.31 2.73 3.24
N VAL A 46 0.40 1.97 4.34
CA VAL A 46 0.42 0.52 4.28
C VAL A 46 -1.00 0.02 4.49
N MET A 47 -1.50 -0.76 3.53
CA MET A 47 -2.80 -1.40 3.64
C MET A 47 -2.65 -2.90 3.56
N LYS A 48 -3.50 -3.62 4.28
CA LYS A 48 -3.55 -5.07 4.26
C LYS A 48 -4.84 -5.56 3.63
N ASP A 49 -4.69 -6.61 2.86
CA ASP A 49 -5.79 -7.35 2.28
C ASP A 49 -6.47 -8.20 3.35
N ILE A 50 -7.76 -7.97 3.54
CA ILE A 50 -8.65 -8.78 4.40
C ILE A 50 -9.68 -9.54 3.59
N SER A 51 -9.61 -9.48 2.25
CA SER A 51 -10.53 -10.22 1.38
C SER A 51 -10.30 -11.71 1.45
N ALA A 52 -11.35 -12.45 1.11
CA ALA A 52 -11.25 -13.88 0.93
C ALA A 52 -10.58 -14.18 -0.42
N PRO A 53 -9.84 -15.29 -0.55
CA PRO A 53 -9.22 -15.68 -1.82
C PRO A 53 -10.24 -16.04 -2.92
N GLU A 54 -11.52 -16.20 -2.56
CA GLU A 54 -12.64 -16.44 -3.47
C GLU A 54 -13.40 -15.17 -3.84
N ASP A 55 -13.02 -14.02 -3.28
CA ASP A 55 -13.65 -12.74 -3.54
C ASP A 55 -13.20 -12.17 -4.89
N GLU A 56 -14.13 -11.55 -5.62
CA GLU A 56 -13.84 -10.93 -6.92
C GLU A 56 -13.26 -9.52 -6.71
N GLU A 57 -13.48 -8.94 -5.52
CA GLU A 57 -13.01 -7.64 -5.09
C GLU A 57 -12.11 -7.78 -3.86
N ALA A 58 -11.03 -7.01 -3.79
CA ALA A 58 -10.12 -7.02 -2.65
C ALA A 58 -10.47 -5.90 -1.66
N ASP A 59 -10.62 -6.26 -0.39
CA ASP A 59 -10.91 -5.36 0.72
C ASP A 59 -9.60 -5.04 1.42
N TYR A 60 -9.21 -3.77 1.36
CA TYR A 60 -8.00 -3.28 2.00
C TYR A 60 -8.34 -2.44 3.22
N VAL A 61 -7.65 -2.71 4.34
CA VAL A 61 -7.72 -1.90 5.55
C VAL A 61 -6.35 -1.35 5.90
N PHE A 62 -6.31 -0.14 6.46
CA PHE A 62 -5.05 0.45 6.92
C PHE A 62 -4.40 -0.44 7.99
N ALA A 63 -3.11 -0.74 7.82
CA ALA A 63 -2.34 -1.37 8.86
C ALA A 63 -2.11 -0.35 9.98
N GLU A 64 -2.16 -0.80 11.23
CA GLU A 64 -2.01 0.07 12.40
C GLU A 64 -1.00 -0.52 13.41
N GLY A 65 -0.32 0.37 14.14
CA GLY A 65 0.63 0.00 15.20
C GLY A 65 1.89 -0.69 14.68
N ASP A 66 2.37 -1.68 15.43
CA ASP A 66 3.64 -2.38 15.19
C ASP A 66 3.67 -3.15 13.84
N GLU A 67 2.51 -3.61 13.37
CA GLU A 67 2.36 -4.28 12.07
C GLU A 67 2.70 -3.32 10.93
N ALA A 68 2.17 -2.09 10.98
CA ALA A 68 2.42 -1.08 9.97
C ALA A 68 3.91 -0.69 9.93
N GLU A 69 4.52 -0.45 11.09
CA GLU A 69 5.96 -0.13 11.17
C GLU A 69 6.83 -1.27 10.62
N SER A 70 6.51 -2.52 11.01
CA SER A 70 7.26 -3.70 10.55
C SER A 70 7.15 -3.90 9.04
N VAL A 71 5.96 -3.75 8.48
CA VAL A 71 5.71 -3.91 7.04
C VAL A 71 6.31 -2.72 6.27
N MET A 72 6.23 -1.51 6.81
CA MET A 72 6.86 -0.32 6.22
C MET A 72 8.38 -0.50 6.11
N ASP A 73 9.05 -1.07 7.11
CA ASP A 73 10.49 -1.36 7.05
C ASP A 73 10.82 -2.39 5.96
N VAL A 74 9.94 -3.38 5.72
CA VAL A 74 10.08 -4.32 4.60
C VAL A 74 9.96 -3.59 3.26
N PHE A 75 8.96 -2.73 3.09
CA PHE A 75 8.79 -1.95 1.86
C PHE A 75 9.97 -1.00 1.63
N ALA A 76 10.40 -0.27 2.66
CA ALA A 76 11.54 0.63 2.57
C ALA A 76 12.82 -0.10 2.12
N LYS A 77 13.02 -1.34 2.56
CA LYS A 77 14.13 -2.20 2.12
C LYS A 77 13.96 -2.74 0.71
N MET A 78 12.73 -3.03 0.28
CA MET A 78 12.47 -3.48 -1.10
C MET A 78 12.70 -2.35 -2.11
N LEU A 79 12.24 -1.15 -1.75
CA LEU A 79 12.42 0.07 -2.53
C LEU A 79 13.82 0.69 -2.36
N GLU A 80 14.68 0.14 -1.49
CA GLU A 80 16.06 0.58 -1.30
C GLU A 80 16.89 0.30 -2.57
N GLY A 81 16.88 1.26 -3.50
CA GLY A 81 17.51 1.15 -4.82
C GLY A 81 16.61 1.53 -5.99
N GLU A 82 15.32 1.77 -5.74
CA GLU A 82 14.43 2.44 -6.69
C GLU A 82 14.50 3.97 -6.55
N ASP A 83 13.87 4.68 -7.48
CA ASP A 83 13.71 6.14 -7.41
C ASP A 83 12.73 6.59 -6.31
N ILE A 84 12.20 5.65 -5.51
CA ILE A 84 11.25 5.90 -4.41
C ILE A 84 12.01 5.89 -3.08
N THR A 85 11.91 6.98 -2.31
CA THR A 85 12.49 7.08 -0.96
C THR A 85 11.39 7.27 0.08
N ILE A 86 11.32 6.37 1.06
CA ILE A 86 10.38 6.50 2.18
C ILE A 86 11.07 7.24 3.33
N GLU A 87 10.62 8.46 3.61
CA GLU A 87 10.96 9.18 4.85
C GLU A 87 9.99 8.80 5.98
N ARG A 88 10.53 8.62 7.19
CA ARG A 88 9.80 8.19 8.40
C ARG A 88 9.77 9.26 9.48
#